data_AF-T0ZIR8-F1
#
_entry.id   AF-T0ZIR8-F1
#
_cell.length_a   1.000
_cell.length_b   1.000
_cell.length_c   1.000
_cell.angle_alpha   90.00
_cell.angle_beta   90.00
_cell.angle_gamma   90.00
#
_symmetry.space_group_name_H-M   'P 1'
#
loop_
_entity.id
_entity.type
_entity.pdbx_description
1 polymer ?
#
loop_
_entity_poly.entity_id
_entity_poly.type
_entity_poly.pdbx_seq_one_letter_code
_entity_poly.pdbx_strand_id
1 'polypeptide(L)'
;MAEGAGKITRDLREELLGHYGGIAARYHVGKAWGADLLKDARASYKRAELFLNTVQVRGAEDVVTEMRRTILLDLRYTPEELNQIDLAQLDHAEFQALIAKKRAGAAAGSGASARKQKIVNPGELAAYLDGGWTVVMQINGQVVVNPPSS
;
A
#
# COMPACT_ATOMS: atom_id res chain seq x y z
N MET A 1 2.97 -17.17 -25.22
CA MET A 1 3.16 -16.13 -26.27
C MET A 1 1.89 -15.29 -26.37
N ALA A 2 2.01 -13.99 -26.68
CA ALA A 2 0.90 -13.02 -26.64
C ALA A 2 -0.34 -13.43 -27.48
N GLU A 3 -0.08 -14.03 -28.65
CA GLU A 3 -1.10 -14.50 -29.59
C GLU A 3 -1.87 -15.71 -29.05
N GLY A 4 -1.17 -16.70 -28.50
CA GLY A 4 -1.81 -17.85 -27.85
C GLY A 4 -2.61 -17.49 -26.59
N ALA A 5 -2.35 -16.31 -26.00
CA ALA A 5 -3.13 -15.75 -24.89
C ALA A 5 -4.28 -14.83 -25.36
N GLY A 6 -4.51 -14.72 -26.68
CA GLY A 6 -5.58 -13.91 -27.28
C GLY A 6 -5.43 -12.41 -27.04
N LYS A 7 -4.23 -11.91 -26.72
CA LYS A 7 -4.03 -10.49 -26.35
C LYS A 7 -3.83 -9.59 -27.56
N ILE A 8 -3.19 -10.11 -28.60
CA ILE A 8 -2.90 -9.42 -29.86
C ILE A 8 -2.88 -10.44 -31.01
N THR A 9 -3.37 -10.05 -32.19
CA THR A 9 -3.29 -10.90 -33.39
C THR A 9 -1.88 -10.90 -33.97
N ARG A 10 -1.54 -11.95 -34.71
CA ARG A 10 -0.26 -12.05 -35.41
C ARG A 10 -0.01 -10.85 -36.32
N ASP A 11 -0.94 -10.57 -37.22
CA ASP A 11 -0.82 -9.53 -38.23
C ASP A 11 -0.62 -8.15 -37.59
N LEU A 12 -1.36 -7.84 -36.53
CA LEU A 12 -1.23 -6.57 -35.81
C LEU A 12 0.11 -6.46 -35.07
N ARG A 13 0.58 -7.57 -34.48
CA ARG A 13 1.91 -7.62 -33.85
C ARG A 13 3.02 -7.43 -34.87
N GLU A 14 2.92 -8.10 -36.02
CA GLU A 14 3.91 -7.99 -37.10
C GLU A 14 3.94 -6.57 -37.65
N GLU A 15 2.80 -5.96 -37.93
CA GLU A 15 2.71 -4.57 -38.41
C GLU A 15 3.27 -3.57 -37.38
N LEU A 16 2.88 -3.67 -36.10
CA LEU A 16 3.37 -2.78 -35.03
C LEU A 16 4.89 -2.87 -34.81
N LEU A 17 5.47 -4.05 -35.03
CA LEU A 17 6.90 -4.29 -34.89
C LEU A 17 7.68 -4.07 -36.20
N GLY A 18 7.00 -3.70 -37.29
CA GLY A 18 7.63 -3.45 -38.59
C GLY A 18 8.04 -4.72 -39.35
N HIS A 19 7.44 -5.86 -39.03
CA HIS A 19 7.62 -7.12 -39.76
C HIS A 19 6.66 -7.22 -40.95
N TYR A 20 7.06 -7.94 -42.00
CA TYR A 20 6.21 -8.18 -43.17
C TYR A 20 5.05 -9.13 -42.83
N GLY A 21 3.83 -8.60 -42.73
CA GLY A 21 2.60 -9.33 -42.35
C GLY A 21 1.95 -10.21 -43.44
N GLY A 22 2.63 -10.42 -44.57
CA GLY A 22 2.14 -11.27 -45.64
C GLY A 22 0.83 -10.80 -46.29
N ILE A 23 0.12 -11.75 -46.94
CA ILE A 23 -1.13 -11.46 -47.64
C ILE A 23 -2.27 -11.16 -46.66
N ALA A 24 -2.28 -11.79 -45.48
CA ALA A 24 -3.33 -11.60 -44.47
C ALA A 24 -3.32 -10.17 -43.91
N ALA A 25 -2.15 -9.60 -43.64
CA ALA A 25 -2.03 -8.24 -43.14
C ALA A 25 -2.65 -7.20 -44.07
N ARG A 26 -2.63 -7.39 -45.40
CA ARG A 26 -3.31 -6.48 -46.35
C ARG A 26 -4.80 -6.31 -46.07
N TYR A 27 -5.46 -7.35 -45.56
CA TYR A 27 -6.89 -7.31 -45.26
C TYR A 27 -7.19 -6.81 -43.85
N HIS A 28 -6.27 -7.03 -42.90
CA HIS A 28 -6.48 -6.73 -41.48
C HIS A 28 -5.86 -5.41 -41.00
N VAL A 29 -4.66 -5.07 -41.44
CA VAL A 29 -3.86 -3.93 -40.92
C VAL A 29 -3.17 -3.09 -41.99
N GLY A 30 -3.16 -3.53 -43.25
CA GLY A 30 -2.45 -2.89 -44.37
C GLY A 30 -3.19 -1.72 -45.03
N LYS A 31 -4.29 -1.23 -44.44
CA LYS A 31 -4.97 0.01 -44.86
C LYS A 31 -4.45 1.18 -44.00
N ALA A 32 -4.62 2.42 -44.44
CA ALA A 32 -4.31 3.58 -43.60
C ALA A 32 -5.10 3.52 -42.29
N TRP A 33 -4.43 3.70 -41.15
CA TRP A 33 -5.08 3.58 -39.84
C TRP A 33 -5.87 4.85 -39.53
N GLY A 34 -7.19 4.71 -39.51
CA GLY A 34 -8.08 5.72 -38.93
C GLY A 34 -7.93 5.79 -37.40
N ALA A 35 -8.54 6.80 -36.79
CA ALA A 35 -8.46 7.04 -35.34
C ALA A 35 -8.96 5.84 -34.51
N ASP A 36 -10.03 5.18 -34.95
CA ASP A 36 -10.61 4.03 -34.27
C ASP A 36 -9.70 2.80 -34.33
N LEU A 37 -9.16 2.49 -35.51
CA LEU A 37 -8.22 1.38 -35.66
C LEU A 37 -6.94 1.60 -34.85
N LEU A 38 -6.43 2.84 -34.82
CA LEU A 38 -5.27 3.20 -34.00
C LEU A 38 -5.56 3.05 -32.50
N LYS A 39 -6.77 3.39 -32.05
CA LYS A 39 -7.21 3.20 -30.66
C LYS A 39 -7.25 1.71 -30.30
N ASP A 40 -7.82 0.88 -31.15
CA ASP A 40 -7.91 -0.56 -30.95
C ASP A 40 -6.53 -1.23 -30.98
N ALA A 41 -5.65 -0.77 -31.88
CA ALA A 41 -4.26 -1.20 -31.95
C ALA A 41 -3.51 -0.87 -30.66
N ARG A 42 -3.64 0.37 -30.15
CA ARG A 42 -3.05 0.79 -28.86
C ARG A 42 -3.58 -0.02 -27.69
N ALA A 43 -4.89 -0.26 -27.63
CA ALA A 43 -5.49 -1.08 -26.58
C ALA A 43 -4.97 -2.53 -26.63
N SER A 44 -4.83 -3.09 -27.83
CA SER A 44 -4.31 -4.45 -28.03
C SER A 44 -2.84 -4.56 -27.67
N TYR A 45 -2.03 -3.57 -28.03
CA TYR A 45 -0.64 -3.46 -27.59
C TYR A 45 -0.55 -3.41 -26.06
N LYS A 46 -1.33 -2.55 -25.39
CA LYS A 46 -1.33 -2.43 -23.93
C LYS A 46 -1.66 -3.75 -23.23
N ARG A 47 -2.60 -4.54 -23.76
CA ARG A 47 -2.92 -5.88 -23.22
C ARG A 47 -1.81 -6.90 -23.46
N ALA A 48 -1.03 -6.73 -24.53
CA ALA A 48 0.06 -7.63 -24.90
C ALA A 48 1.43 -7.18 -24.38
N GLU A 49 1.54 -6.00 -23.80
CA GLU A 49 2.79 -5.36 -23.36
C GLU A 49 3.64 -6.29 -22.47
N LEU A 50 3.02 -6.99 -21.53
CA LEU A 50 3.66 -7.98 -20.65
C LEU A 50 4.41 -9.09 -21.41
N PHE A 51 3.96 -9.42 -22.62
CA PHE A 51 4.55 -10.47 -23.46
C PHE A 51 5.52 -9.93 -24.51
N LEU A 52 5.47 -8.63 -24.81
CA LEU A 52 6.25 -7.99 -25.87
C LEU A 52 7.48 -7.27 -25.32
N ASN A 53 7.45 -6.86 -24.06
CA ASN A 53 8.56 -6.17 -23.41
C ASN A 53 9.47 -7.17 -22.69
N THR A 54 10.79 -6.93 -22.76
CA THR A 54 11.79 -7.71 -22.03
C THR A 54 11.96 -7.21 -20.59
N VAL A 55 11.61 -5.96 -20.34
CA VAL A 55 11.52 -5.40 -18.99
C VAL A 55 10.11 -5.66 -18.47
N GLN A 56 9.99 -6.31 -17.32
CA GLN A 56 8.72 -6.48 -16.63
C GLN A 56 8.18 -5.10 -16.27
N VAL A 57 7.26 -4.58 -17.08
CA VAL A 57 6.46 -3.41 -16.70
C VAL A 57 5.54 -3.92 -15.61
N ARG A 58 5.82 -3.53 -14.36
CA ARG A 58 4.95 -3.84 -13.22
C ARG A 58 3.53 -3.45 -13.60
N GLY A 59 2.58 -4.38 -13.45
CA GLY A 59 1.18 -4.09 -13.73
C GLY A 59 0.72 -2.92 -12.85
N ALA A 60 -0.29 -2.18 -13.30
CA ALA A 60 -0.89 -1.14 -12.45
C ALA A 60 -1.33 -1.71 -11.09
N GLU A 61 -1.79 -2.97 -11.07
CA GLU A 61 -2.14 -3.72 -9.86
C GLU A 61 -0.94 -3.98 -8.94
N ASP A 62 0.23 -4.31 -9.48
CA ASP A 62 1.46 -4.49 -8.70
C ASP A 62 1.87 -3.18 -8.01
N VAL A 63 1.76 -2.06 -8.73
CA VAL A 63 2.08 -0.73 -8.18
C VAL A 63 1.13 -0.37 -7.05
N VAL A 64 -0.17 -0.60 -7.22
CA VAL A 64 -1.17 -0.34 -6.17
C VAL A 64 -0.92 -1.24 -4.95
N THR A 65 -0.60 -2.51 -5.16
CA THR A 65 -0.33 -3.48 -4.09
C THR A 65 0.90 -3.07 -3.27
N GLU A 66 2.01 -2.71 -3.92
CA GLU A 66 3.22 -2.22 -3.28
C GLU A 66 3.00 -0.90 -2.52
N MET A 67 2.19 0.00 -3.08
CA MET A 67 1.81 1.25 -2.41
C MET A 67 1.03 0.96 -1.13
N ARG A 68 0.02 0.08 -1.20
CA ARG A 68 -0.78 -0.34 -0.03
C ARG A 68 0.09 -0.98 1.05
N ARG A 69 1.01 -1.87 0.65
CA ARG A 69 1.96 -2.53 1.55
C ARG A 69 2.82 -1.49 2.29
N THR A 70 3.37 -0.53 1.56
CA THR A 70 4.23 0.53 2.11
C THR A 70 3.49 1.38 3.15
N ILE A 71 2.26 1.79 2.86
CA ILE A 71 1.43 2.59 3.78
C ILE A 71 1.12 1.80 5.07
N LEU A 72 0.78 0.52 4.95
CA LEU A 72 0.46 -0.29 6.13
C LEU A 72 1.69 -0.57 7.00
N LEU A 73 2.87 -0.80 6.39
CA LEU A 73 4.14 -0.91 7.13
C LEU A 73 4.45 0.37 7.92
N ASP A 74 4.22 1.55 7.34
CA ASP A 74 4.37 2.84 8.02
C ASP A 74 3.43 2.94 9.25
N LEU A 75 2.21 2.41 9.13
CA LEU A 75 1.24 2.28 10.23
C LEU A 75 1.56 1.15 11.22
N ARG A 76 2.78 0.60 11.19
CA ARG A 76 3.26 -0.47 12.08
C ARG A 76 2.47 -1.78 11.95
N TYR A 77 1.98 -2.09 10.74
CA TYR A 77 1.63 -3.48 10.45
C TYR A 77 2.90 -4.31 10.33
N THR A 78 2.90 -5.52 10.88
CA THR A 78 4.03 -6.43 10.72
C THR A 78 3.95 -7.16 9.39
N PRO A 79 5.08 -7.64 8.83
CA PRO A 79 5.07 -8.44 7.61
C PRO A 79 4.15 -9.67 7.71
N GLU A 80 4.02 -10.27 8.90
CA GLU A 80 3.16 -11.42 9.17
C GLU A 80 1.67 -11.05 9.11
N GLU A 81 1.29 -9.89 9.66
CA GLU A 81 -0.08 -9.36 9.55
C GLU A 81 -0.43 -9.08 8.08
N LEU A 82 0.52 -8.54 7.31
CA LEU A 82 0.31 -8.21 5.90
C LEU A 82 0.19 -9.44 5.00
N ASN A 83 0.89 -10.54 5.33
CA ASN A 83 0.79 -11.79 4.57
C ASN A 83 -0.57 -12.49 4.74
N GLN A 84 -1.36 -12.12 5.75
CA GLN A 84 -2.72 -12.61 5.96
C GLN A 84 -3.77 -11.83 5.16
N ILE A 85 -3.38 -10.69 4.57
CA ILE A 85 -4.27 -9.80 3.83
C ILE A 85 -3.94 -9.91 2.34
N ASP A 86 -4.96 -10.18 1.52
CA ASP A 86 -4.81 -10.09 0.07
C ASP A 86 -4.81 -8.62 -0.37
N LEU A 87 -3.63 -8.01 -0.39
CA LEU A 87 -3.43 -6.60 -0.75
C LEU A 87 -3.77 -6.31 -2.23
N ALA A 88 -3.76 -7.32 -3.10
CA ALA A 88 -4.05 -7.17 -4.52
C ALA A 88 -5.56 -7.02 -4.76
N GLN A 89 -6.37 -7.84 -4.08
CA GLN A 89 -7.83 -7.82 -4.22
C GLN A 89 -8.56 -6.91 -3.22
N LEU A 90 -7.82 -6.23 -2.34
CA LEU A 90 -8.40 -5.34 -1.34
C LEU A 90 -9.15 -4.17 -2.00
N ASP A 91 -10.40 -3.94 -1.61
CA ASP A 91 -11.13 -2.76 -2.08
C ASP A 91 -10.63 -1.48 -1.38
N HIS A 92 -10.89 -0.31 -1.99
CA HIS A 92 -10.56 0.98 -1.41
C HIS A 92 -11.23 1.19 -0.04
N ALA A 93 -12.50 0.80 0.12
CA ALA A 93 -13.20 0.95 1.39
C ALA A 93 -12.57 0.11 2.50
N GLU A 94 -12.19 -1.13 2.18
CA GLU A 94 -11.54 -2.05 3.12
C GLU A 94 -10.14 -1.56 3.51
N PHE A 95 -9.38 -1.03 2.54
CA PHE A 95 -8.09 -0.42 2.79
C PHE A 95 -8.18 0.77 3.76
N GLN A 96 -9.16 1.67 3.55
CA GLN A 96 -9.40 2.79 4.47
C GLN A 96 -9.81 2.31 5.86
N ALA A 97 -10.61 1.25 5.95
CA ALA A 97 -11.01 0.65 7.22
C ALA A 97 -9.82 0.08 8.00
N LEU A 98 -8.85 -0.56 7.33
CA LEU A 98 -7.61 -1.04 7.95
C LEU A 98 -6.78 0.12 8.53
N ILE A 99 -6.62 1.20 7.76
CA ILE A 99 -5.92 2.41 8.21
C ILE A 99 -6.61 3.00 9.45
N ALA A 100 -7.93 3.16 9.40
CA ALA A 100 -8.71 3.71 10.50
C ALA A 100 -8.62 2.81 11.75
N LYS A 101 -8.75 1.49 11.59
CA LYS A 101 -8.66 0.52 12.69
C LYS A 101 -7.31 0.57 13.40
N LYS A 102 -6.19 0.62 12.66
CA LYS A 102 -4.85 0.69 13.28
C LYS A 102 -4.60 2.05 13.93
N ARG A 103 -5.09 3.16 13.35
CA ARG A 103 -5.03 4.50 13.98
C ARG A 103 -5.86 4.58 15.26
N ALA A 104 -7.09 4.06 15.23
CA ALA A 104 -7.95 3.98 16.40
C ALA A 104 -7.39 3.02 17.45
N GLY A 105 -6.79 1.90 17.05
CA GLY A 105 -6.09 0.96 17.92
C GLY A 105 -4.80 1.55 18.52
N ALA A 106 -4.08 2.41 17.79
CA ALA A 106 -2.96 3.18 18.32
C ALA A 106 -3.43 4.26 19.30
N ALA A 107 -4.58 4.89 19.06
CA ALA A 107 -5.19 5.83 20.00
C ALA A 107 -5.76 5.14 21.25
N ALA A 108 -6.38 3.96 21.11
CA ALA A 108 -6.89 3.16 22.22
C ALA A 108 -5.76 2.44 22.99
N GLY A 109 -4.70 2.02 22.29
CA GLY A 109 -3.45 1.51 22.84
C GLY A 109 -2.53 2.61 23.39
N SER A 110 -2.84 3.88 23.15
CA SER A 110 -2.21 5.03 23.80
C SER A 110 -2.68 5.26 25.25
N GLY A 111 -3.22 4.22 25.89
CA GLY A 111 -3.01 4.01 27.34
C GLY A 111 -1.52 4.01 27.74
N ALA A 112 -0.60 3.90 26.77
CA ALA A 112 0.84 4.11 26.97
C ALA A 112 1.27 5.58 27.22
N SER A 113 0.33 6.55 27.26
CA SER A 113 0.58 7.91 27.77
C SER A 113 0.29 8.09 29.28
N ALA A 114 -0.17 7.04 29.99
CA ALA A 114 -0.55 7.15 31.41
C ALA A 114 0.42 6.48 32.41
N ARG A 115 1.46 5.77 31.95
CA ARG A 115 2.38 5.01 32.83
C ARG A 115 3.86 5.36 32.68
N LYS A 116 4.17 6.63 32.45
CA LYS A 116 5.54 7.14 32.55
C LYS A 116 5.70 7.90 33.85
N GLN A 117 6.88 7.82 34.44
CA GLN A 117 7.24 8.61 35.63
C GLN A 117 6.97 10.08 35.34
N LYS A 118 6.33 10.77 36.30
CA LYS A 118 6.03 12.19 36.20
C LYS A 118 6.87 12.96 37.21
N ILE A 119 7.37 14.12 36.80
CA ILE A 119 8.00 15.09 37.70
C ILE A 119 6.91 16.05 38.13
N VAL A 120 6.62 16.10 39.42
CA VAL A 120 5.55 16.91 40.01
C VAL A 120 6.14 17.88 41.02
N ASN A 121 5.48 19.03 41.18
CA ASN A 121 5.83 19.97 42.23
C ASN A 121 5.41 19.41 43.61
N PRO A 122 6.10 19.77 44.71
CA PRO A 122 5.77 19.28 46.04
C PRO A 122 4.33 19.59 46.47
N GLY A 123 3.75 20.71 46.01
CA GLY A 123 2.37 21.09 46.32
C GLY A 123 1.31 20.21 45.66
N GLU A 124 1.66 19.49 44.58
CA GLU A 124 0.75 18.61 43.84
C GLU A 124 0.89 17.14 44.29
N LEU A 125 1.91 16.83 45.07
CA LEU A 125 2.27 15.46 45.46
C LEU A 125 1.13 14.72 46.18
N ALA A 126 0.40 15.41 47.06
CA ALA A 126 -0.69 14.81 47.84
C ALA A 126 -1.76 14.20 46.93
N ALA A 127 -2.16 14.90 45.86
CA ALA A 127 -3.17 14.40 44.91
C ALA A 127 -2.69 13.15 44.14
N TYR A 128 -1.39 13.05 43.87
CA TYR A 128 -0.82 11.87 43.21
C TYR A 128 -0.70 10.67 44.15
N LEU A 129 -0.34 10.89 45.42
CA LEU A 129 -0.30 9.84 46.44
C LEU A 129 -1.71 9.25 46.69
N ASP A 130 -2.73 10.11 46.77
CA ASP A 130 -4.14 9.68 46.88
C ASP A 130 -4.59 8.87 45.65
N GLY A 131 -4.03 9.18 44.47
CA GLY A 131 -4.21 8.42 43.24
C GLY A 131 -3.40 7.13 43.14
N GLY A 132 -2.71 6.71 44.23
CA GLY A 132 -1.92 5.48 44.30
C GLY A 132 -0.53 5.57 43.66
N TRP A 133 -0.06 6.75 43.30
CA TRP A 133 1.29 6.94 42.76
C TRP A 133 2.34 6.82 43.86
N THR A 134 3.52 6.31 43.53
CA THR A 134 4.62 6.12 44.49
C THR A 134 5.77 7.07 44.22
N VAL A 135 6.37 7.63 45.27
CA VAL A 135 7.54 8.52 45.13
C VAL A 135 8.79 7.68 44.84
N VAL A 136 9.53 8.06 43.81
CA VAL A 136 10.80 7.42 43.44
C VAL A 136 11.97 8.20 44.03
N MET A 137 12.06 9.50 43.74
CA MET A 137 13.15 10.36 44.19
C MET A 137 12.78 11.84 44.10
N GLN A 138 13.53 12.70 44.80
CA GLN A 138 13.43 14.15 44.71
C GLN A 138 14.69 14.72 44.04
N ILE A 139 14.51 15.58 43.03
CA ILE A 139 15.61 16.26 42.31
C ILE A 139 15.30 17.75 42.28
N ASN A 140 16.20 18.58 42.80
CA ASN A 140 16.13 20.05 42.74
C ASN A 140 14.76 20.65 43.16
N GLY A 141 14.15 20.13 44.22
CA GLY A 141 12.85 20.62 44.73
C GLY A 141 11.63 20.07 44.00
N GLN A 142 11.79 19.21 43.00
CA GLN A 142 10.70 18.50 42.31
C GLN A 142 10.71 17.01 42.65
N VAL A 143 9.54 16.37 42.62
CA VAL A 143 9.36 14.98 43.05
C VAL A 143 9.03 14.11 41.84
N VAL A 144 9.77 13.02 41.66
CA VAL A 144 9.49 12.03 40.61
C VAL A 144 8.55 10.97 41.18
N VAL A 145 7.39 10.79 40.56
CA VAL A 145 6.37 9.82 40.95
C VAL A 145 6.16 8.76 39.87
N ASN A 146 5.97 7.51 40.30
CA ASN A 146 5.64 6.36 39.47
C ASN A 146 4.13 6.08 39.55
N PRO A 147 3.48 5.67 38.45
CA PRO A 147 2.07 5.28 38.49
C PRO A 147 1.80 4.12 39.46
N PRO A 148 0.56 3.99 39.97
CA PRO A 148 0.15 2.82 40.75
C PRO A 148 0.42 1.53 39.98
N SER A 149 1.08 0.60 40.65
CA SER A 149 1.20 -0.78 40.18
C SER A 149 -0.15 -1.47 40.35
N SER A 150 -0.79 -1.89 39.25
CA SER A 150 -1.84 -2.92 39.30
C SER A 150 -1.20 -4.30 39.22
#